data_AF-A0A317KUP1-F1
#
_entry.id   AF-A0A317KUP1-F1
#
_cell.length_a   1.000
_cell.length_b   1.000
_cell.length_c   1.000
_cell.angle_alpha   90.00
_cell.angle_beta   90.00
_cell.angle_gamma   90.00
#
_symmetry.space_group_name_H-M   'P 1'
#
loop_
_entity.id
_entity.type
_entity.pdbx_description
1 polymer ?
#
loop_
_entity_poly.entity_id
_entity_poly.type
_entity_poly.pdbx_seq_one_letter_code
_entity_poly.pdbx_strand_id
1 'polypeptide(L)' 'MSKESNVDDIGVLLEKIEIMRRELLDIGFRDGLTAPSTLEYSELLDEEIRIYQKIIKDI' A
#
# COMPACT_ATOMS: atom_id res chain seq x y z
N MET A 1 11.97 -12.72 22.43
CA MET A 1 12.12 -12.37 21.00
C MET A 1 10.73 -12.10 20.45
N SER A 2 10.32 -10.94 19.95
CA SER A 2 10.84 -9.58 19.94
C SER A 2 9.59 -8.73 19.62
N LYS A 3 8.98 -8.05 20.59
CA LYS A 3 7.82 -7.18 20.30
C LYS A 3 8.21 -5.98 19.41
N GLU A 4 9.49 -5.66 19.36
CA GLU A 4 10.08 -4.59 18.56
C GLU A 4 10.10 -4.92 17.05
N SER A 5 10.29 -6.18 16.65
CA SER A 5 10.37 -6.53 15.21
C SER A 5 9.05 -6.30 14.47
N ASN A 6 7.91 -6.56 15.13
CA ASN A 6 6.59 -6.35 14.52
C ASN A 6 6.29 -4.86 14.26
N VAL A 7 6.80 -3.94 15.08
CA VAL A 7 6.54 -2.50 14.91
C VAL A 7 7.33 -1.95 13.72
N ASP A 8 8.58 -2.40 13.56
CA ASP A 8 9.44 -2.02 12.44
C ASP A 8 8.89 -2.55 11.11
N ASP A 9 8.39 -3.80 11.08
CA ASP A 9 7.78 -4.41 9.90
C ASP A 9 6.50 -3.68 9.45
N ILE A 10 5.68 -3.22 10.41
CA ILE A 10 4.49 -2.39 10.15
C ILE A 10 4.88 -1.04 9.58
N GLY A 11 5.95 -0.42 10.11
CA GLY A 11 6.48 0.85 9.62
C GLY A 11 6.90 0.77 8.15
N VAL A 12 7.63 -0.29 7.77
CA VAL A 12 8.05 -0.54 6.39
C VAL A 12 6.85 -0.75 5.46
N LEU A 13 5.84 -1.51 5.91
CA LEU A 13 4.63 -1.73 5.11
C LEU A 13 3.83 -0.44 4.90
N LEU A 14 3.73 0.40 5.94
CA LEU A 14 3.05 1.70 5.83
C LEU A 14 3.80 2.64 4.87
N GLU A 15 5.13 2.66 4.93
CA GLU A 15 5.95 3.44 3.99
C GLU A 15 5.74 2.98 2.54
N LYS A 16 5.70 1.65 2.32
CA LYS A 16 5.39 1.08 1.00
C LYS A 16 4.02 1.53 0.49
N ILE A 17 2.98 1.48 1.33
CA ILE A 17 1.62 1.96 0.97
C ILE A 17 1.65 3.44 0.59
N GLU A 18 2.40 4.27 1.31
CA GLU A 18 2.53 5.70 1.04
C GLU A 18 3.32 6.03 -0.23
N ILE A 19 4.31 5.20 -0.59
CA ILE A 19 4.99 5.27 -1.89
C ILE A 19 4.00 4.91 -3.00
N MET A 20 3.32 3.77 -2.87
CA MET A 20 2.35 3.31 -3.87
C MET A 20 1.20 4.29 -4.06
N ARG A 21 0.71 4.95 -2.99
CA ARG A 21 -0.32 5.98 -3.11
C ARG A 21 0.13 7.15 -3.99
N ARG A 22 1.39 7.59 -3.86
CA ARG A 22 1.94 8.67 -4.68
C ARG A 22 2.09 8.24 -6.14
N GLU A 23 2.61 7.03 -6.37
CA GLU A 23 2.74 6.46 -7.71
C GLU A 23 1.38 6.30 -8.40
N LEU A 24 0.34 5.88 -7.68
CA LEU A 24 -1.02 5.78 -8.22
C LEU A 24 -1.55 7.14 -8.70
N LEU A 25 -1.30 8.21 -7.94
CA LEU A 25 -1.67 9.56 -8.36
C LEU A 25 -0.90 9.98 -9.62
N ASP A 26 0.41 9.73 -9.66
CA ASP A 26 1.24 10.05 -10.82
C ASP A 26 0.79 9.28 -12.08
N ILE A 27 0.48 7.98 -11.95
CA ILE A 27 -0.08 7.16 -13.03
C ILE A 27 -1.44 7.71 -13.44
N GLY A 28 -2.32 8.01 -12.48
CA GLY A 28 -3.65 8.55 -12.74
C GLY A 28 -3.65 9.92 -13.43
N PHE A 29 -2.68 10.78 -13.11
CA PHE A 29 -2.49 12.07 -13.78
C PHE A 29 -1.92 11.91 -15.19
N ARG A 30 -1.04 10.92 -15.41
CA ARG A 30 -0.38 10.68 -16.71
C ARG A 30 -1.27 9.94 -17.70
N ASP A 31 -1.91 8.87 -17.24
CA ASP A 31 -2.62 7.90 -18.09
C ASP A 31 -4.14 8.10 -18.01
N GLY A 32 -4.63 8.72 -16.93
CA GLY A 32 -6.05 8.93 -16.63
C GLY A 32 -6.54 8.03 -15.49
N LEU A 33 -7.43 8.54 -14.64
CA LEU A 33 -7.91 7.82 -13.44
C LEU A 33 -8.61 6.49 -13.72
N THR A 34 -9.14 6.32 -14.92
CA THR A 34 -9.84 5.10 -15.36
C THR A 34 -9.05 4.30 -16.38
N ALA A 35 -7.78 4.63 -16.62
CA ALA A 35 -6.93 3.86 -17.51
C ALA A 35 -6.67 2.46 -16.90
N PRO A 36 -6.54 1.41 -17.74
CA PRO A 36 -6.22 0.07 -17.25
C PRO A 36 -4.99 0.04 -16.32
N SER A 37 -3.94 0.80 -16.64
CA SER A 37 -2.74 0.92 -15.79
C SER A 37 -3.04 1.49 -14.41
N THR A 38 -3.88 2.52 -14.33
CA THR A 38 -4.30 3.11 -13.05
C THR A 38 -5.16 2.14 -12.25
N LEU A 39 -6.08 1.43 -12.90
CA LEU A 39 -6.92 0.43 -12.24
C LEU A 39 -6.10 -0.74 -11.71
N GLU A 40 -5.25 -1.34 -12.54
CA GLU A 40 -4.35 -2.43 -12.13
C GLU A 40 -3.46 -2.02 -10.95
N TYR A 41 -2.88 -0.82 -10.99
CA TYR A 41 -2.06 -0.32 -9.90
C TYR A 41 -2.88 -0.06 -8.62
N SER A 42 -4.13 0.41 -8.75
CA SER A 42 -5.01 0.59 -7.59
C SER A 42 -5.37 -0.72 -6.90
N GLU A 43 -5.53 -1.81 -7.66
CA GLU A 43 -5.79 -3.14 -7.08
C GLU A 43 -4.60 -3.67 -6.28
N LEU A 44 -3.37 -3.41 -6.74
CA LEU A 44 -2.14 -3.74 -6.01
C LEU A 44 -2.04 -2.93 -4.70
N LEU A 45 -2.34 -1.63 -4.73
CA LEU A 45 -2.36 -0.81 -3.53
C LEU A 45 -3.40 -1.32 -2.51
N ASP A 46 -4.58 -1.70 -2.99
CA ASP A 46 -5.63 -2.29 -2.16
C ASP A 46 -5.17 -3.60 -1.48
N GLU A 47 -4.38 -4.43 -2.15
CA GLU A 47 -3.83 -5.65 -1.57
C GLU A 47 -2.90 -5.37 -0.40
N GLU A 48 -1.97 -4.42 -0.56
CA GLU A 48 -1.05 -4.01 0.51
C GLU A 48 -1.79 -3.41 1.71
N ILE A 49 -2.82 -2.58 1.45
CA ILE A 49 -3.69 -2.04 2.50
C ILE A 49 -4.40 -3.17 3.24
N ARG A 50 -4.90 -4.20 2.54
CA ARG A 50 -5.54 -5.36 3.18
C ARG A 50 -4.57 -6.16 4.05
N ILE A 51 -3.32 -6.32 3.61
CA ILE A 51 -2.26 -6.96 4.41
C ILE A 51 -2.03 -6.16 5.69
N TYR A 52 -1.85 -4.84 5.57
CA TYR A 52 -1.67 -3.95 6.73
C TYR A 52 -2.84 -4.03 7.70
N GLN A 53 -4.08 -3.97 7.19
CA GLN A 53 -5.28 -4.06 8.01
C GLN A 53 -5.41 -5.40 8.75
N LYS A 54 -4.97 -6.52 8.15
CA LYS A 54 -4.95 -7.83 8.82
C LYS A 54 -3.96 -7.81 9.98
N ILE A 55 -2.74 -7.32 9.74
CA ILE A 55 -1.69 -7.23 10.76
C ILE A 55 -2.18 -6.38 11.95
N ILE A 56 -2.77 -5.20 11.69
CA ILE A 56 -3.28 -4.33 12.74
C ILE A 56 -4.47 -4.93 13.51
N LYS A 57 -5.33 -5.71 12.85
CA LYS A 57 -6.47 -6.38 13.50
C LYS A 57 -6.05 -7.54 14.41
N ASP A 58 -4.90 -8.15 14.12
CA ASP A 58 -4.37 -9.30 14.85
C ASP A 58 -3.43 -8.89 16.02
N ILE A 59 -3.26 -7.58 16.27
CA ILE A 59 -2.48 -6.98 17.37
C ILE A 59 -3.40 -6.51 18.50
#